data_AF-A0A7X8MQ37-F1
#
_entry.id   AF-A0A7X8MQ37-F1
#
_cell.length_a   1.000
_cell.length_b   1.000
_cell.length_c   1.000
_cell.angle_alpha   90.00
_cell.angle_beta   90.00
_cell.angle_gamma   90.00
#
_symmetry.space_group_name_H-M   'P 1'
#
loop_
_entity.id
_entity.type
_entity.pdbx_description
1 polymer ?
#
loop_
_entity_poly.entity_id
_entity_poly.type
_entity_poly.pdbx_seq_one_letter_code
_entity_poly.pdbx_strand_id
1 'polypeptide(L)'
;GNDKVTKYPLVFRRADVVLVNKTDLLPYTDFDVEKVKNDIGLINPSASIFLVSGRTGEGMEAWICWLLQQSKNKLLSMNETSYLQMAEGRE
;
A
#
# COMPACT_ATOMS: atom_id res chain seq x y z
N GLY A 1 5.88 -17.48 -3.97
CA GLY A 1 4.68 -16.67 -3.74
C GLY A 1 4.71 -16.08 -2.35
N ASN A 2 4.46 -16.93 -1.35
CA ASN A 2 4.50 -16.55 0.08
C ASN A 2 5.92 -16.18 0.56
N ASP A 3 6.95 -16.78 -0.03
CA ASP A 3 8.37 -16.58 0.28
C ASP A 3 8.94 -15.23 -0.20
N LYS A 4 8.21 -14.46 -1.01
CA LYS A 4 8.72 -13.20 -1.55
C LYS A 4 9.05 -12.19 -0.46
N VAL A 5 8.24 -12.16 0.60
CA VAL A 5 8.39 -11.22 1.71
C VAL A 5 9.70 -11.45 2.44
N THR A 6 10.01 -12.70 2.76
CA THR A 6 11.25 -13.09 3.44
C THR A 6 12.48 -13.06 2.53
N LYS A 7 12.30 -13.30 1.22
CA LYS A 7 13.40 -13.26 0.23
C LYS A 7 13.85 -11.85 -0.13
N TYR A 8 12.95 -10.86 -0.10
CA TYR A 8 13.25 -9.47 -0.48
C TYR A 8 12.80 -8.45 0.58
N PRO A 9 13.23 -8.59 1.84
CA PRO A 9 12.65 -7.85 2.97
C PRO A 9 12.79 -6.33 2.82
N LEU A 10 13.87 -5.85 2.20
CA LEU A 10 14.10 -4.41 1.99
C LEU A 10 13.05 -3.75 1.10
N VAL A 11 12.50 -4.49 0.13
CA VAL A 11 11.44 -3.98 -0.76
C VAL A 11 10.16 -3.75 0.03
N PHE A 12 9.78 -4.70 0.89
CA PHE A 12 8.58 -4.61 1.73
C PHE A 12 8.73 -3.61 2.88
N ARG A 13 9.95 -3.43 3.39
CA ARG A 13 10.25 -2.47 4.47
C ARG A 13 10.00 -1.01 4.09
N ARG A 14 10.14 -0.69 2.79
CA ARG A 14 9.97 0.68 2.27
C ARG A 14 8.64 0.92 1.56
N ALA A 15 7.83 -0.13 1.43
CA ALA A 15 6.56 -0.03 0.74
C ALA A 15 5.51 0.60 1.64
N ASP A 16 4.85 1.67 1.18
CA ASP A 16 3.65 2.20 1.84
C ASP A 16 2.46 1.25 1.66
N VAL A 17 2.43 0.54 0.52
CA VAL A 17 1.37 -0.41 0.17
C VAL A 17 1.93 -1.66 -0.49
N VAL A 18 1.33 -2.80 -0.15
CA VAL A 18 1.56 -4.08 -0.80
C VAL A 18 0.26 -4.59 -1.43
N LEU A 19 0.30 -4.85 -2.74
CA LEU A 19 -0.81 -5.47 -3.47
C LEU A 19 -0.53 -6.97 -3.66
N VAL A 20 -1.39 -7.81 -3.10
CA VAL A 20 -1.41 -9.25 -3.37
C VAL A 20 -2.37 -9.48 -4.53
N ASN A 21 -1.82 -9.56 -5.74
CA ASN A 21 -2.60 -9.73 -6.97
C ASN A 21 -2.89 -11.21 -7.29
N LYS A 22 -3.87 -11.44 -8.16
CA LYS A 22 -4.35 -12.73 -8.66
C LYS A 22 -5.08 -13.55 -7.59
N THR A 23 -5.86 -12.89 -6.74
CA THR A 23 -6.64 -13.57 -5.69
C THR A 23 -7.70 -14.53 -6.25
N ASP A 24 -8.09 -14.37 -7.52
CA ASP A 24 -8.92 -15.32 -8.25
C ASP A 24 -8.31 -16.72 -8.36
N LEU A 25 -6.99 -16.84 -8.18
CA LEU A 25 -6.29 -18.12 -8.22
C LEU A 25 -6.17 -18.80 -6.84
N LEU A 26 -6.56 -18.14 -5.74
CA LEU A 26 -6.43 -18.69 -4.40
C LEU A 26 -7.04 -20.10 -4.24
N PRO A 27 -8.24 -20.40 -4.80
CA PRO A 27 -8.82 -21.75 -4.70
C PRO A 27 -8.00 -22.85 -5.41
N TYR A 28 -7.04 -22.47 -6.26
CA TYR A 28 -6.24 -23.37 -7.09
C TYR A 28 -4.76 -23.38 -6.70
N THR A 29 -4.39 -22.73 -5.59
CA THR A 29 -2.98 -22.60 -5.17
C THR A 29 -2.84 -22.76 -3.66
N ASP A 30 -1.67 -23.21 -3.21
CA ASP A 30 -1.30 -23.24 -1.78
C ASP A 30 -0.79 -21.86 -1.27
N PHE A 31 -1.26 -20.77 -1.88
CA PHE A 31 -0.88 -19.42 -1.46
C PHE A 31 -1.58 -19.08 -0.14
N ASP A 32 -0.79 -18.69 0.85
CA ASP A 32 -1.29 -18.41 2.20
C ASP A 32 -1.25 -16.90 2.43
N VAL A 33 -2.44 -16.31 2.29
CA VAL A 33 -2.65 -14.88 2.46
C VAL A 33 -2.32 -14.42 3.88
N GLU A 34 -2.68 -15.22 4.89
CA GLU A 34 -2.46 -14.86 6.29
C GLU A 34 -0.98 -14.91 6.63
N LYS A 35 -0.24 -15.90 6.11
CA LYS A 35 1.21 -15.92 6.23
C LYS A 35 1.85 -14.66 5.64
N VAL A 36 1.45 -14.26 4.43
CA VAL A 36 1.99 -13.05 3.79
C VAL A 36 1.67 -11.79 4.59
N LYS A 37 0.46 -11.66 5.12
CA LYS A 37 0.09 -10.54 6.00
C LYS A 37 0.95 -10.49 7.26
N ASN A 38 1.16 -11.63 7.91
CA ASN A 38 2.00 -11.74 9.10
C ASN A 38 3.46 -11.39 8.79
N ASP A 39 4.03 -11.96 7.73
CA ASP A 39 5.40 -11.69 7.32
C ASP A 39 5.61 -10.19 6.99
N ILE A 40 4.64 -9.55 6.32
CA ILE A 40 4.69 -8.11 6.03
C ILE A 40 4.57 -7.31 7.33
N GLY A 41 3.64 -7.67 8.22
CA GLY A 41 3.46 -6.99 9.50
C GLY A 41 4.71 -7.03 10.40
N LEU A 42 5.48 -8.12 10.35
CA LEU A 42 6.77 -8.23 11.05
C LEU A 42 7.85 -7.31 10.46
N ILE A 43 7.81 -7.06 9.15
CA ILE A 43 8.82 -6.25 8.46
C ILE A 43 8.45 -4.75 8.43
N ASN A 44 7.17 -4.46 8.23
CA ASN A 44 6.62 -3.12 8.05
C ASN A 44 5.18 -3.06 8.56
N PRO A 45 4.98 -2.76 9.86
CA PRO A 45 3.64 -2.64 10.45
C PRO A 45 2.79 -1.51 9.87
N SER A 46 3.42 -0.51 9.23
CA SER A 46 2.73 0.62 8.60
C SER A 46 2.25 0.36 7.18
N ALA A 47 2.69 -0.73 6.54
CA ALA A 47 2.29 -1.03 5.17
C ALA A 47 0.80 -1.42 5.11
N SER A 48 0.03 -0.77 4.24
CA SER A 48 -1.32 -1.22 3.93
C SER A 48 -1.26 -2.41 2.97
N ILE A 49 -2.13 -3.40 3.15
CA ILE A 49 -2.17 -4.59 2.30
C ILE A 49 -3.53 -4.68 1.63
N PHE A 50 -3.55 -4.80 0.30
CA PHE A 50 -4.77 -5.04 -0.46
C PHE A 50 -4.69 -6.37 -1.21
N LEU A 51 -5.77 -7.14 -1.12
CA LEU A 51 -5.98 -8.34 -1.93
C LEU A 51 -6.73 -7.91 -3.19
N VAL A 52 -6.16 -8.17 -4.36
CA VAL A 52 -6.74 -7.75 -5.63
C VAL A 52 -6.71 -8.87 -6.66
N SER A 53 -7.68 -8.83 -7.57
CA SER A 53 -7.61 -9.56 -8.84
C SER A 53 -7.70 -8.58 -9.99
N GLY A 54 -6.61 -8.44 -10.74
CA GLY A 54 -6.64 -7.71 -12.01
C GLY A 54 -7.52 -8.38 -13.08
N ARG A 55 -7.93 -9.64 -12.89
CA ARG A 55 -8.81 -10.36 -13.81
C ARG A 55 -10.28 -10.10 -13.52
N THR A 56 -10.70 -10.24 -12.26
CA THR A 56 -12.12 -10.10 -11.87
C THR A 56 -12.48 -8.68 -11.44
N GLY A 57 -11.47 -7.85 -11.13
CA GLY A 57 -11.65 -6.52 -10.57
C GLY A 57 -11.87 -6.51 -9.05
N GLU A 58 -11.90 -7.68 -8.40
CA GLU A 58 -12.05 -7.77 -6.94
C GLU A 58 -10.94 -6.99 -6.22
N GLY A 59 -11.31 -6.23 -5.20
CA GLY A 59 -10.40 -5.43 -4.38
C GLY A 59 -9.82 -4.18 -5.06
N MET A 60 -10.01 -4.01 -6.37
CA MET A 60 -9.45 -2.86 -7.11
C MET A 60 -10.07 -1.54 -6.67
N GLU A 61 -11.38 -1.51 -6.38
CA GLU A 61 -12.06 -0.29 -5.93
C GLU A 61 -11.45 0.27 -4.64
N ALA A 62 -11.23 -0.60 -3.63
CA ALA A 62 -10.62 -0.22 -2.37
C ALA A 62 -9.19 0.30 -2.54
N TRP A 63 -8.40 -0.36 -3.39
CA TRP A 63 -7.05 0.08 -3.74
C TRP A 63 -7.07 1.46 -4.44
N ILE A 64 -7.94 1.66 -5.42
CA ILE A 64 -8.06 2.93 -6.17
C ILE A 64 -8.49 4.06 -5.23
N CYS A 65 -9.49 3.82 -4.37
CA CYS A 65 -9.94 4.80 -3.39
C CYS A 65 -8.80 5.23 -2.46
N TRP A 66 -8.01 4.28 -1.95
CA TRP A 66 -6.85 4.59 -1.14
C TRP A 66 -5.83 5.46 -1.90
N LEU A 67 -5.54 5.11 -3.16
CA LEU A 67 -4.57 5.84 -3.98
C LEU A 67 -5.04 7.29 -4.25
N LEU A 68 -6.32 7.47 -4.57
CA LEU A 68 -6.93 8.79 -4.76
C LEU A 68 -6.86 9.63 -3.47
N GLN A 69 -7.11 9.00 -2.32
CA GLN A 69 -6.99 9.68 -1.03
C GLN A 69 -5.56 10.13 -0.75
N GLN A 70 -4.56 9.28 -1.02
CA GLN A 70 -3.15 9.68 -0.85
C GLN A 70 -2.73 10.81 -1.78
N SER A 71 -3.18 10.77 -3.04
CA SER A 71 -2.94 11.84 -4.00
C SER A 71 -3.52 13.18 -3.51
N LYS A 72 -4.75 13.15 -3.00
CA LYS A 72 -5.42 14.32 -2.41
C LYS A 72 -4.70 14.84 -1.17
N ASN A 73 -4.31 13.95 -0.24
CA ASN A 73 -3.58 14.33 0.98
C ASN A 73 -2.27 15.03 0.64
N LYS A 74 -1.53 14.51 -0.35
CA LYS A 74 -0.29 15.12 -0.82
C LYS A 74 -0.52 16.53 -1.37
N LEU A 75 -1.53 16.72 -2.21
CA LEU A 75 -1.90 18.03 -2.75
C LEU A 75 -2.24 19.04 -1.64
N LEU A 76 -3.01 18.61 -0.62
CA LEU A 76 -3.37 19.47 0.51
C LEU A 76 -2.14 19.90 1.32
N SER A 77 -1.24 18.97 1.62
CA SER A 77 0.00 19.29 2.36
C SER A 77 0.92 20.27 1.63
N MET A 78 0.94 20.24 0.28
CA MET A 78 1.76 21.14 -0.52
C MET A 78 1.22 22.57 -0.50
N ASN A 79 -0.10 22.73 -0.52
CA ASN A 79 -0.73 24.03 -0.40
C ASN A 79 -0.51 24.64 0.99
N GLU A 80 -0.70 23.85 2.05
CA GLU A 80 -0.51 24.30 3.44
C GLU A 80 0.94 24.76 3.71
N THR A 81 1.93 23.99 3.24
CA THR A 81 3.36 24.37 3.36
C THR A 81 3.65 25.70 2.68
N SER A 82 3.05 25.94 1.50
CA SER A 82 3.21 27.19 0.76
C SER A 82 2.61 28.39 1.50
N TYR A 83 1.47 28.22 2.16
CA TYR A 83 0.84 29.26 2.97
C TYR A 83 1.64 29.61 4.23
N LEU A 84 2.21 28.62 4.92
CA LEU A 84 3.01 28.85 6.12
C LEU A 84 4.32 29.60 5.79
N GLN A 85 5.00 29.24 4.71
CA GLN A 85 6.20 29.95 4.25
C GLN A 85 5.91 31.42 3.88
N MET A 86 4.72 31.73 3.36
CA MET A 86 4.29 33.11 3.09
C MET A 86 3.90 33.89 4.36
N ALA A 87 3.46 33.19 5.41
CA ALA A 87 3.09 33.81 6.68
C ALA A 87 4.33 34.13 7.54
N GLU A 88 5.36 33.27 7.51
CA GLU A 88 6.62 33.44 8.26
C GLU A 88 7.57 34.48 7.63
N GLY A 89 7.42 34.79 6.34
CA GLY A 89 8.25 35.79 5.64
C GLY A 89 7.83 37.26 5.84
N ARG A 90 7.03 37.59 6.85
CA ARG A 90 6.56 38.96 7.17
C ARG A 90 7.13 39.50 8.50
N GLU A 91 8.38 39.21 8.80
CA GLU A 91 9.14 39.84 9.90
C GLU A 91 10.38 40.56 9.38
#